data_AF-A0A1R1DAR9-F1
#
_entry.id   AF-A0A1R1DAR9-F1
#
_cell.length_a   1.000
_cell.length_b   1.000
_cell.length_c   1.000
_cell.angle_alpha   90.00
_cell.angle_beta   90.00
_cell.angle_gamma   90.00
#
_symmetry.space_group_name_H-M   'P 1'
#
loop_
_entity.id
_entity.type
_entity.pdbx_description
1 polymer ?
#
loop_
_entity_poly.entity_id
_entity_poly.type
_entity_poly.pdbx_seq_one_letter_code
_entity_poly.pdbx_strand_id
1 'polypeptide(L)'
;MPHTFAHPLFAAPLKKIIPSLSLTGLILGSMSPDFEYFVSMQPFRSIGHSVLGLLLLVLPACIAFSLVFHRIVKPALPELLPDIGSMKPYAAYLNRPWSLATWQEWMRFILSVIIGFLTHVFVDHFTHSSGWFVQRIPFLQKIIIGDELYHILQHFLTLSGFAAAGIYGLNHYFAWKKKQRKQSSGIRMHSSSRKLWGLLFFAALAMFLGKLLFSDHIFSISIWAVAPITSVLFGVYLAAMLHSAKKAHQTKRAVLILFVLVLFIVVYKLWSLHSEFSIAIWVVYNGVLAIILSVSAFLVRKNDSPFKLM
;
A
#
# COMPACT_ATOMS: atom_id res chain seq x y z
N MET A 1 -9.28 -0.28 14.93
CA MET A 1 -9.13 0.59 13.75
C MET A 1 -10.12 0.18 12.70
N PRO A 2 -10.76 1.14 12.00
CA PRO A 2 -11.30 0.81 10.71
C PRO A 2 -10.19 0.17 9.89
N HIS A 3 -10.49 -0.86 9.10
CA HIS A 3 -9.39 -1.53 8.38
C HIS A 3 -8.63 -0.49 7.55
N THR A 4 -7.29 -0.47 7.59
CA THR A 4 -6.44 0.55 6.95
C THR A 4 -6.85 0.90 5.51
N PHE A 5 -7.26 -0.10 4.72
CA PHE A 5 -7.70 0.08 3.33
C PHE A 5 -9.07 0.78 3.14
N ALA A 6 -9.83 0.99 4.22
CA ALA A 6 -11.08 1.74 4.22
C ALA A 6 -10.87 3.27 4.37
N HIS A 7 -9.78 3.69 5.03
CA HIS A 7 -9.48 5.11 5.28
C HIS A 7 -9.41 6.01 4.04
N PRO A 8 -8.97 5.53 2.85
CA PRO A 8 -9.02 6.31 1.63
C PRO A 8 -10.40 6.91 1.32
N LEU A 9 -11.50 6.33 1.82
CA LEU A 9 -12.85 6.91 1.68
C LEU A 9 -12.94 8.34 2.22
N PHE A 10 -12.22 8.66 3.29
CA PHE A 10 -12.31 9.97 3.95
C PHE A 10 -11.36 11.01 3.35
N ALA A 11 -10.37 10.57 2.57
CA ALA A 11 -9.38 11.44 1.95
C ALA A 11 -9.57 11.59 0.44
N ALA A 12 -9.74 10.48 -0.30
CA ALA A 12 -9.75 10.46 -1.75
C ALA A 12 -10.85 11.37 -2.40
N PRO A 13 -12.08 11.48 -1.86
CA PRO A 13 -13.09 12.38 -2.41
C PRO A 13 -12.68 13.85 -2.45
N LEU A 14 -11.76 14.29 -1.57
CA LEU A 14 -11.25 15.66 -1.56
C LEU A 14 -10.57 16.03 -2.89
N LYS A 15 -10.05 15.06 -3.65
CA LYS A 15 -9.52 15.30 -5.01
C LYS A 15 -10.57 15.88 -5.97
N LYS A 16 -11.86 15.56 -5.78
CA LYS A 16 -12.94 16.11 -6.60
C LYS A 16 -13.26 17.57 -6.23
N ILE A 17 -13.09 17.91 -4.96
CA ILE A 17 -13.35 19.26 -4.42
C ILE A 17 -12.15 20.17 -4.69
N ILE A 18 -10.94 19.65 -4.53
CA ILE A 18 -9.67 20.37 -4.70
C ILE A 18 -8.83 19.63 -5.76
N PRO A 19 -9.03 19.92 -7.06
CA PRO A 19 -8.39 19.20 -8.16
C PRO A 19 -6.86 19.29 -8.20
N SER A 20 -6.25 20.22 -7.46
CA SER A 20 -4.78 20.31 -7.35
C SER A 20 -4.18 19.20 -6.48
N LEU A 21 -4.93 18.58 -5.56
CA LEU A 21 -4.39 17.55 -4.66
C LEU A 21 -3.89 16.31 -5.43
N SER A 22 -2.92 15.60 -4.87
CA SER A 22 -2.47 14.30 -5.37
C SER A 22 -3.34 13.19 -4.81
N LEU A 23 -4.06 12.47 -5.67
CA LEU A 23 -4.87 11.32 -5.24
C LEU A 23 -4.00 10.24 -4.59
N THR A 24 -2.80 9.99 -5.12
CA THR A 24 -1.84 9.06 -4.50
C THR A 24 -1.42 9.53 -3.12
N GLY A 25 -1.17 10.83 -2.95
CA GLY A 25 -0.83 11.40 -1.64
C GLY A 25 -1.97 11.25 -0.63
N LEU A 26 -3.21 11.57 -1.03
CA LEU A 26 -4.40 11.41 -0.18
C LEU A 26 -4.59 9.97 0.30
N ILE A 27 -4.53 9.01 -0.64
CA ILE A 27 -4.70 7.58 -0.34
C ILE A 27 -3.58 7.10 0.59
N LEU A 28 -2.32 7.30 0.22
CA LEU A 28 -1.19 6.81 1.02
C LEU A 28 -1.14 7.48 2.38
N GLY A 29 -1.35 8.80 2.44
CA GLY A 29 -1.42 9.53 3.70
C GLY A 29 -2.49 8.98 4.64
N SER A 30 -3.68 8.66 4.11
CA SER A 30 -4.77 8.09 4.91
C SER A 30 -4.55 6.65 5.38
N MET A 31 -3.59 5.93 4.80
CA MET A 31 -3.26 4.55 5.17
C MET A 31 -1.99 4.44 6.01
N SER A 32 -1.07 5.38 5.83
CA SER A 32 0.30 5.32 6.33
C SER A 32 0.51 5.30 7.85
N PRO A 33 -0.37 5.86 8.71
CA PRO A 33 -0.22 5.71 10.16
C PRO A 33 -0.18 4.25 10.60
N ASP A 34 -0.85 3.37 9.86
CA ASP A 34 -0.93 1.93 10.13
C ASP A 34 0.16 1.11 9.41
N PHE A 35 1.05 1.73 8.63
CA PHE A 35 2.10 1.00 7.91
C PHE A 35 3.01 0.19 8.83
N GLU A 36 3.16 0.63 10.08
CA GLU A 36 3.88 -0.10 11.12
C GLU A 36 3.35 -1.53 11.31
N TYR A 37 2.04 -1.76 11.16
CA TYR A 37 1.44 -3.09 11.21
C TYR A 37 1.95 -3.99 10.09
N PHE A 38 2.03 -3.42 8.88
CA PHE A 38 2.45 -4.17 7.72
C PHE A 38 3.95 -4.46 7.74
N VAL A 39 4.76 -3.51 8.22
CA VAL A 39 6.22 -3.68 8.36
C VAL A 39 6.56 -4.71 9.45
N SER A 40 5.86 -4.68 10.59
CA SER A 40 6.04 -5.67 11.68
C SER A 40 5.31 -7.00 11.41
N MET A 41 4.43 -7.02 10.41
CA MET A 41 3.54 -8.12 10.05
C MET A 41 2.65 -8.61 11.22
N GLN A 42 2.23 -7.69 12.09
CA GLN A 42 1.35 -7.91 13.24
C GLN A 42 0.82 -6.56 13.75
N PRO A 43 -0.21 -6.49 14.60
CA PRO A 43 -0.54 -5.23 15.27
C PRO A 43 0.64 -4.74 16.11
N PHE A 44 1.03 -3.51 15.84
CA PHE A 44 2.20 -2.85 16.37
C PHE A 44 2.10 -1.35 16.10
N ARG A 45 2.10 -0.55 17.16
CA ARG A 45 1.96 0.91 17.06
C ARG A 45 3.06 1.56 17.86
N SER A 46 3.82 2.46 17.25
CA SER A 46 4.79 3.30 17.96
C SER A 46 4.39 4.77 17.84
N ILE A 47 5.11 5.56 17.05
CA ILE A 47 4.89 6.98 16.86
C ILE A 47 4.09 7.29 15.59
N GLY A 48 3.63 6.30 14.82
CA GLY A 48 2.99 6.45 13.50
C GLY A 48 1.82 7.43 13.45
N HIS A 49 1.07 7.61 14.55
CA HIS A 49 -0.05 8.55 14.64
C HIS A 49 0.32 9.93 15.21
N SER A 50 1.59 10.17 15.53
CA SER A 50 2.08 11.44 16.05
C SER A 50 2.60 12.37 14.93
N VAL A 51 2.75 13.66 15.25
CA VAL A 51 3.39 14.63 14.33
C VAL A 51 4.84 14.23 14.00
N LEU A 52 5.56 13.66 14.96
CA LEU A 52 6.91 13.18 14.72
C LEU A 52 6.91 11.95 13.79
N GLY A 53 5.96 11.03 13.96
CA GLY A 53 5.78 9.89 13.06
C GLY A 53 5.35 10.28 11.66
N LEU A 54 4.58 11.37 11.50
CA LEU A 54 4.28 11.95 10.20
C LEU A 54 5.58 12.26 9.42
N LEU A 55 6.55 12.87 10.08
CA LEU A 55 7.83 13.25 9.46
C LEU A 55 8.77 12.06 9.27
N LEU A 56 8.91 11.20 10.29
CA LEU A 56 9.95 10.18 10.34
C LEU A 56 9.53 8.82 9.75
N LEU A 57 8.24 8.49 9.76
CA LEU A 57 7.72 7.20 9.29
C LEU A 57 6.83 7.37 8.05
N VAL A 58 5.80 8.21 8.16
CA VAL A 58 4.75 8.35 7.13
C VAL A 58 5.28 8.95 5.84
N LEU A 59 5.97 10.09 5.89
CA LEU A 59 6.46 10.75 4.67
C LEU A 59 7.46 9.87 3.90
N PRO A 60 8.52 9.30 4.53
CA PRO A 60 9.45 8.39 3.85
C PRO A 60 8.73 7.18 3.24
N ALA A 61 7.81 6.56 3.99
CA ALA A 61 7.09 5.40 3.51
C ALA A 61 6.14 5.75 2.35
N CYS A 62 5.38 6.85 2.44
CA CYS A 62 4.50 7.30 1.36
C CYS A 62 5.28 7.57 0.06
N ILE A 63 6.46 8.19 0.16
CA ILE A 63 7.33 8.42 -0.99
C ILE A 63 7.77 7.09 -1.60
N ALA A 64 8.32 6.18 -0.78
CA ALA A 64 8.78 4.87 -1.24
C ALA A 64 7.66 4.05 -1.89
N PHE A 65 6.49 3.95 -1.25
CA PHE A 65 5.33 3.26 -1.78
C PHE A 65 4.81 3.89 -3.07
N SER A 66 4.79 5.22 -3.18
CA SER A 66 4.37 5.89 -4.41
C SER A 66 5.30 5.56 -5.59
N LEU A 67 6.62 5.54 -5.35
CA LEU A 67 7.62 5.21 -6.36
C LEU A 67 7.51 3.74 -6.77
N VAL A 68 7.46 2.82 -5.81
CA VAL A 68 7.30 1.38 -6.07
C VAL A 68 6.01 1.11 -6.83
N PHE A 69 4.90 1.69 -6.39
CA PHE A 69 3.60 1.48 -7.04
C PHE A 69 3.61 2.00 -8.47
N HIS A 70 3.96 3.26 -8.71
CA HIS A 70 3.84 3.85 -10.05
C HIS A 70 4.93 3.40 -11.02
N ARG A 71 6.13 3.02 -10.55
CA ARG A 71 7.24 2.64 -11.44
C ARG A 71 7.42 1.14 -11.63
N ILE A 72 7.04 0.33 -10.64
CA ILE A 72 7.25 -1.13 -10.66
C ILE A 72 5.91 -1.86 -10.78
N VAL A 73 5.01 -1.68 -9.81
CA VAL A 73 3.79 -2.50 -9.69
C VAL A 73 2.79 -2.17 -10.79
N LYS A 74 2.39 -0.91 -10.90
CA LYS A 74 1.34 -0.42 -11.82
C LYS A 74 1.63 -0.76 -13.29
N PRO A 75 2.88 -0.62 -13.81
CA PRO A 75 3.19 -1.04 -15.18
C PRO A 75 3.15 -2.57 -15.40
N ALA A 76 3.39 -3.37 -14.35
CA ALA A 76 3.36 -4.82 -14.42
C ALA A 76 1.96 -5.43 -14.17
N LEU A 77 1.02 -4.64 -13.63
CA LEU A 77 -0.35 -5.10 -13.33
C LEU A 77 -1.04 -5.84 -14.50
N PRO A 78 -0.94 -5.39 -15.76
CA PRO A 78 -1.60 -6.09 -16.87
C PRO A 78 -1.11 -7.54 -17.06
N GLU A 79 0.13 -7.85 -16.66
CA GLU A 79 0.66 -9.21 -16.73
C GLU A 79 0.37 -10.04 -15.50
N LEU A 80 0.26 -9.39 -14.33
CA LEU A 80 -0.11 -9.99 -13.06
C LEU A 80 -1.59 -10.36 -12.97
N LEU A 81 -2.46 -9.65 -13.70
CA LEU A 81 -3.90 -9.94 -13.66
C LEU A 81 -4.27 -11.13 -14.55
N PRO A 82 -5.30 -11.90 -14.16
CA PRO A 82 -5.81 -12.98 -15.00
C PRO A 82 -6.48 -12.38 -16.24
N ASP A 83 -6.47 -13.13 -17.35
CA ASP A 83 -7.14 -12.70 -18.59
C ASP A 83 -8.65 -13.04 -18.55
N ILE A 84 -9.31 -12.57 -17.49
CA ILE A 84 -10.74 -12.80 -17.24
C ILE A 84 -11.43 -11.44 -17.36
N GLY A 85 -12.52 -11.37 -18.12
CA GLY A 85 -13.34 -10.17 -18.22
C GLY A 85 -12.58 -8.92 -18.67
N SER A 86 -11.58 -9.00 -19.54
CA SER A 86 -10.83 -7.81 -19.97
C SER A 86 -10.14 -7.04 -18.82
N MET A 87 -9.72 -7.73 -17.74
CA MET A 87 -8.97 -7.12 -16.64
C MET A 87 -7.60 -6.58 -17.09
N LYS A 88 -6.87 -7.31 -17.96
CA LYS A 88 -5.56 -6.85 -18.43
C LYS A 88 -5.62 -5.55 -19.24
N PRO A 89 -6.48 -5.42 -20.27
CA PRO A 89 -6.60 -4.16 -21.00
C PRO A 89 -7.12 -3.02 -20.11
N TYR A 90 -7.94 -3.30 -19.10
CA TYR A 90 -8.37 -2.31 -18.13
C TYR A 90 -7.21 -1.80 -17.28
N ALA A 91 -6.37 -2.69 -16.75
CA ALA A 91 -5.18 -2.30 -16.00
C ALA A 91 -4.18 -1.53 -16.87
N ALA A 92 -4.02 -1.91 -18.14
CA ALA A 92 -3.20 -1.16 -19.09
C ALA A 92 -3.77 0.25 -19.33
N TYR A 93 -5.09 0.38 -19.45
CA TYR A 93 -5.78 1.68 -19.57
C TYR A 93 -5.59 2.58 -18.34
N LEU A 94 -5.55 2.00 -17.14
CA LEU A 94 -5.28 2.71 -15.88
C LEU A 94 -3.81 3.10 -15.71
N ASN A 95 -2.91 2.58 -16.55
CA ASN A 95 -1.49 2.89 -16.50
C ASN A 95 -1.16 4.29 -17.04
N ARG A 96 -1.67 5.32 -16.36
CA ARG A 96 -1.43 6.73 -16.68
C ARG A 96 -0.07 7.19 -16.17
N PRO A 97 0.63 8.09 -16.89
CA PRO A 97 1.85 8.72 -16.42
C PRO A 97 1.65 9.33 -15.04
N TRP A 98 2.67 9.22 -14.21
CA TRP A 98 2.73 9.85 -12.90
C TRP A 98 4.15 10.35 -12.67
N SER A 99 4.26 11.56 -12.15
CA SER A 99 5.53 12.27 -11.97
C SER A 99 5.57 12.99 -10.62
N LEU A 100 6.78 13.03 -10.07
CA LEU A 100 7.21 13.93 -8.99
C LEU A 100 8.50 14.59 -9.46
N ALA A 101 8.43 15.30 -10.59
CA ALA A 101 9.58 15.91 -11.25
C ALA A 101 9.73 17.40 -10.89
N THR A 102 8.61 18.08 -10.65
CA THR A 102 8.58 19.52 -10.34
C THR A 102 8.34 19.76 -8.86
N TRP A 103 8.81 20.91 -8.36
CA TRP A 103 8.56 21.34 -6.98
C TRP A 103 7.06 21.41 -6.65
N GLN A 104 6.23 21.85 -7.60
CA GLN A 104 4.78 21.95 -7.41
C GLN A 104 4.12 20.56 -7.31
N GLU A 105 4.61 19.55 -8.03
CA GLU A 105 4.14 18.17 -7.86
C GLU A 105 4.49 17.62 -6.48
N TRP A 106 5.71 17.88 -6.00
CA TRP A 106 6.15 17.51 -4.66
C TRP A 106 5.31 18.18 -3.58
N MET A 107 5.09 19.49 -3.65
CA MET A 107 4.21 20.20 -2.71
C MET A 107 2.80 19.61 -2.70
N ARG A 108 2.19 19.41 -3.88
CA ARG A 108 0.83 18.84 -3.96
C ARG A 108 0.78 17.43 -3.39
N PHE A 109 1.82 16.62 -3.62
CA PHE A 109 1.92 15.29 -3.05
C PHE A 109 2.04 15.33 -1.52
N ILE A 110 3.00 16.09 -0.98
CA ILE A 110 3.25 16.19 0.47
C ILE A 110 2.01 16.75 1.19
N LEU A 111 1.43 17.84 0.69
CA LEU A 111 0.19 18.40 1.27
C LEU A 111 -0.94 17.38 1.26
N SER A 112 -1.05 16.58 0.21
CA SER A 112 -2.06 15.53 0.13
C SER A 112 -1.80 14.38 1.10
N VAL A 113 -0.53 14.02 1.33
CA VAL A 113 -0.15 13.04 2.37
C VAL A 113 -0.51 13.56 3.75
N ILE A 114 -0.21 14.82 4.05
CA ILE A 114 -0.56 15.45 5.33
C ILE A 114 -2.08 15.47 5.52
N ILE A 115 -2.85 15.88 4.51
CA ILE A 115 -4.31 15.86 4.58
C ILE A 115 -4.84 14.44 4.80
N GLY A 116 -4.33 13.46 4.04
CA GLY A 116 -4.69 12.05 4.24
C GLY A 116 -4.39 11.57 5.65
N PHE A 117 -3.20 11.86 6.17
CA PHE A 117 -2.78 11.55 7.53
C PHE A 117 -3.75 12.15 8.57
N LEU A 118 -4.09 13.43 8.43
CA LEU A 118 -5.00 14.11 9.35
C LEU A 118 -6.40 13.49 9.30
N THR A 119 -6.91 13.11 8.12
CA THR A 119 -8.20 12.42 8.02
C THR A 119 -8.18 11.06 8.71
N HIS A 120 -7.08 10.32 8.64
CA HIS A 120 -6.92 9.06 9.35
C HIS A 120 -6.99 9.26 10.86
N VAL A 121 -6.13 10.12 11.41
CA VAL A 121 -6.08 10.40 12.86
C VAL A 121 -7.41 10.94 13.37
N PHE A 122 -8.08 11.79 12.58
CA PHE A 122 -9.39 12.31 12.93
C PHE A 122 -10.44 11.21 13.08
N VAL A 123 -10.54 10.31 12.10
CA VAL A 123 -11.49 9.17 12.14
C VAL A 123 -11.16 8.21 13.29
N ASP A 124 -9.87 7.98 13.55
CA ASP A 124 -9.43 7.15 14.66
C ASP A 124 -9.87 7.71 16.02
N HIS A 125 -9.85 9.04 16.20
CA HIS A 125 -10.32 9.65 17.44
C HIS A 125 -11.81 9.45 17.74
N PHE A 126 -12.61 9.06 16.74
CA PHE A 126 -14.03 8.70 16.90
C PHE A 126 -14.28 7.20 17.08
N THR A 127 -13.29 6.35 16.80
CA THR A 127 -13.48 4.90 16.62
C THR A 127 -12.63 4.05 17.55
N HIS A 128 -11.94 4.66 18.51
CA HIS A 128 -11.10 3.95 19.47
C HIS A 128 -11.38 4.41 20.89
N SER A 129 -11.29 3.49 21.85
CA SER A 129 -11.40 3.79 23.28
C SER A 129 -10.43 4.88 23.75
N SER A 130 -9.21 4.90 23.21
CA SER A 130 -8.21 5.93 23.50
C SER A 130 -8.37 7.22 22.67
N GLY A 131 -9.41 7.31 21.85
CA GLY A 131 -9.65 8.42 20.93
C GLY A 131 -10.12 9.68 21.65
N TRP A 132 -9.65 10.85 21.20
CA TRP A 132 -9.95 12.13 21.86
C TRP A 132 -11.45 12.41 21.99
N PHE A 133 -12.24 12.11 20.96
CA PHE A 133 -13.70 12.30 20.96
C PHE A 133 -14.40 11.23 21.78
N VAL A 134 -13.99 9.96 21.66
CA VAL A 134 -14.57 8.86 22.44
C VAL A 134 -14.43 9.12 23.94
N GLN A 135 -13.28 9.62 24.40
CA GLN A 135 -13.05 9.96 25.81
C GLN A 135 -13.87 11.15 26.32
N ARG A 136 -14.40 12.02 25.43
CA ARG A 136 -15.09 13.28 25.81
C ARG A 136 -16.57 13.30 25.49
N ILE A 137 -17.05 12.39 24.65
CA ILE A 137 -18.45 12.28 24.26
C ILE A 137 -18.96 10.95 24.83
N PRO A 138 -19.58 10.95 26.03
CA PRO A 138 -20.02 9.72 26.71
C PRO A 138 -20.94 8.84 25.87
N PHE A 139 -21.71 9.45 24.95
CA PHE A 139 -22.57 8.74 24.02
C PHE A 139 -21.81 7.71 23.15
N LEU A 140 -20.56 8.00 22.77
CA LEU A 140 -19.73 7.08 21.97
C LEU A 140 -19.30 5.83 22.74
N GLN A 141 -19.26 5.88 24.07
CA GLN A 141 -18.94 4.75 24.94
C GLN A 141 -20.18 3.94 25.33
N LYS A 142 -21.38 4.39 24.94
CA LYS A 142 -22.61 3.68 25.28
C LYS A 142 -22.66 2.33 24.56
N ILE A 143 -22.98 1.28 25.30
CA ILE A 143 -23.23 -0.05 24.75
C ILE A 143 -24.59 -0.04 24.04
N ILE A 144 -24.58 -0.37 22.75
CA ILE A 144 -25.75 -0.48 21.88
C ILE A 144 -25.62 -1.82 21.15
N ILE A 145 -26.65 -2.68 21.19
CA ILE A 145 -26.60 -4.00 20.51
C ILE A 145 -25.36 -4.83 20.93
N GLY A 146 -25.02 -4.80 22.23
CA GLY A 146 -23.95 -5.63 22.81
C GLY A 146 -22.52 -5.14 22.59
N ASP A 147 -22.31 -3.96 22.00
CA ASP A 147 -20.97 -3.40 21.77
C ASP A 147 -20.97 -1.87 21.95
N GLU A 148 -19.80 -1.27 22.19
CA GLU A 148 -19.67 0.18 22.36
C GLU A 148 -19.92 0.89 21.03
N LEU A 149 -20.64 2.02 21.05
CA LEU A 149 -21.04 2.73 19.83
C LEU A 149 -19.85 3.14 18.96
N TYR A 150 -18.71 3.52 19.54
CA TYR A 150 -17.50 3.83 18.77
C TYR A 150 -16.96 2.62 18.00
N HIS A 151 -17.13 1.41 18.55
CA HIS A 151 -16.67 0.17 17.94
C HIS A 151 -17.62 -0.28 16.83
N ILE A 152 -18.93 -0.10 17.03
CA ILE A 152 -19.92 -0.24 15.96
C ILE A 152 -19.65 0.75 14.82
N LEU A 153 -19.36 2.00 15.15
CA LEU A 153 -18.99 3.02 14.18
C LEU A 153 -17.72 2.61 13.42
N GLN A 154 -16.72 2.05 14.10
CA GLN A 154 -15.51 1.51 13.48
C GLN A 154 -15.83 0.45 12.42
N HIS A 155 -16.70 -0.51 12.73
CA HIS A 155 -17.12 -1.55 11.79
C HIS A 155 -17.91 -0.98 10.61
N PHE A 156 -18.84 -0.08 10.87
CA PHE A 156 -19.63 0.58 9.83
C PHE A 156 -18.76 1.40 8.86
N LEU A 157 -17.81 2.19 9.39
CA LEU A 157 -16.87 2.98 8.59
C LEU A 157 -15.92 2.09 7.76
N THR A 158 -15.52 0.93 8.30
CA THR A 158 -14.76 -0.08 7.55
C THR A 158 -15.55 -0.61 6.37
N LEU A 159 -16.78 -1.07 6.62
CA LEU A 159 -17.64 -1.68 5.60
C LEU A 159 -17.98 -0.67 4.50
N SER A 160 -18.36 0.55 4.89
CA SER A 160 -18.65 1.63 3.94
C SER A 160 -17.43 2.04 3.13
N GLY A 161 -16.23 2.07 3.73
CA GLY A 161 -14.97 2.33 3.01
C GLY A 161 -14.70 1.32 1.90
N PHE A 162 -14.80 0.03 2.22
CA PHE A 162 -14.65 -1.03 1.21
C PHE A 162 -15.75 -1.00 0.16
N ALA A 163 -17.01 -0.82 0.57
CA ALA A 163 -18.14 -0.75 -0.34
C ALA A 163 -17.99 0.41 -1.33
N ALA A 164 -17.63 1.61 -0.85
CA ALA A 164 -17.43 2.78 -1.68
C ALA A 164 -16.27 2.59 -2.68
N ALA A 165 -15.13 2.05 -2.24
CA ALA A 165 -13.99 1.76 -3.11
C ALA A 165 -14.36 0.70 -4.18
N GLY A 166 -15.05 -0.36 -3.78
CA GLY A 166 -15.52 -1.43 -4.66
C GLY A 166 -16.53 -0.93 -5.70
N ILE A 167 -17.57 -0.20 -5.26
CA ILE A 167 -18.59 0.38 -6.14
C ILE A 167 -17.94 1.36 -7.13
N TYR A 168 -17.05 2.24 -6.67
CA TYR A 168 -16.34 3.17 -7.55
C TYR A 168 -15.50 2.43 -8.61
N GLY A 169 -14.72 1.42 -8.19
CA GLY A 169 -13.90 0.61 -9.07
C GLY A 169 -14.72 -0.16 -10.12
N LEU A 170 -15.83 -0.78 -9.69
CA LEU A 170 -16.75 -1.52 -10.56
C LEU A 170 -17.45 -0.58 -11.56
N ASN A 171 -17.99 0.55 -11.11
CA ASN A 171 -18.64 1.53 -11.98
C ASN A 171 -17.68 2.05 -13.04
N HIS A 172 -16.44 2.38 -12.65
CA HIS A 172 -15.42 2.85 -13.59
C HIS A 172 -15.04 1.76 -14.59
N TYR A 173 -14.87 0.52 -14.13
CA TYR A 173 -14.59 -0.64 -14.98
C TYR A 173 -15.73 -0.89 -16.00
N PHE A 174 -16.99 -0.91 -15.56
CA PHE A 174 -18.13 -1.14 -16.46
C PHE A 174 -18.34 0.02 -17.43
N ALA A 175 -18.14 1.27 -17.00
CA ALA A 175 -18.18 2.45 -17.88
C ALA A 175 -17.09 2.37 -18.97
N TRP A 176 -15.86 2.02 -18.58
CA TRP A 176 -14.76 1.79 -19.53
C TRP A 176 -15.08 0.64 -20.50
N LYS A 177 -15.58 -0.50 -19.99
CA LYS A 177 -15.92 -1.68 -20.80
C LYS A 177 -17.02 -1.38 -21.82
N LYS A 178 -18.04 -0.60 -21.44
CA LYS A 178 -19.11 -0.14 -22.34
C LYS A 178 -18.56 0.73 -23.48
N LYS A 179 -17.57 1.60 -23.19
CA LYS A 179 -16.90 2.42 -24.19
C LYS A 179 -16.04 1.58 -25.14
N GLN A 180 -15.28 0.62 -24.63
CA GLN A 180 -14.42 -0.24 -25.45
C GLN A 180 -15.19 -1.22 -26.33
N ARG A 181 -16.34 -1.75 -25.88
CA ARG A 181 -17.22 -2.56 -26.74
C ARG A 181 -17.69 -1.81 -27.98
N LYS A 182 -17.81 -0.48 -27.91
CA LYS A 182 -18.19 0.37 -29.06
C LYS A 182 -17.02 0.68 -30.00
N GLN A 183 -15.77 0.49 -29.56
CA GLN A 183 -14.55 0.85 -30.29
C GLN A 183 -13.75 -0.38 -30.76
N SER A 184 -14.44 -1.51 -30.97
CA SER A 184 -13.88 -2.83 -31.35
C SER A 184 -12.51 -2.78 -32.03
N SER A 185 -11.46 -2.97 -31.23
CA SER A 185 -10.10 -3.23 -31.68
C SER A 185 -9.57 -4.43 -30.92
N GLY A 186 -9.25 -5.48 -31.67
CA GLY A 186 -8.78 -6.77 -31.18
C GLY A 186 -7.34 -6.69 -30.67
N ILE A 187 -7.13 -6.07 -29.52
CA ILE A 187 -5.85 -6.19 -28.81
C ILE A 187 -5.84 -7.57 -28.14
N ARG A 188 -5.27 -8.56 -28.84
CA ARG A 188 -4.89 -9.85 -28.24
C ARG A 188 -3.71 -9.59 -27.30
N MET A 189 -4.00 -9.44 -26.01
CA MET A 189 -2.95 -9.48 -24.99
C MET A 189 -2.55 -10.94 -24.76
N HIS A 190 -1.25 -11.18 -24.58
CA HIS A 190 -0.73 -12.51 -24.26
C HIS A 190 -1.33 -13.02 -22.94
N SER A 191 -1.52 -14.34 -22.80
CA SER A 191 -2.07 -14.94 -21.58
C SER A 191 -1.23 -14.58 -20.35
N SER A 192 -1.85 -14.45 -19.17
CA SER A 192 -1.10 -14.23 -17.93
C SER A 192 -0.09 -15.34 -17.72
N SER A 193 1.16 -14.96 -17.44
CA SER A 193 2.24 -15.93 -17.29
C SER A 193 2.02 -16.71 -15.99
N ARG A 194 1.65 -17.99 -16.08
CA ARG A 194 1.61 -18.92 -14.92
C ARG A 194 2.88 -18.85 -14.06
N LYS A 195 4.03 -18.56 -14.68
CA LYS A 195 5.32 -18.36 -13.99
C LYS A 195 5.31 -17.15 -13.07
N LEU A 196 4.64 -16.06 -13.45
CA LEU A 196 4.56 -14.84 -12.65
C LEU A 196 3.65 -15.03 -11.41
N TRP A 197 2.55 -15.77 -11.57
CA TRP A 197 1.70 -16.19 -10.46
C TRP A 197 2.42 -17.13 -9.51
N GLY A 198 3.16 -18.11 -10.04
CA GLY A 198 4.01 -18.99 -9.23
C GLY A 198 5.04 -18.19 -8.43
N LEU A 199 5.72 -17.24 -9.07
CA LEU A 199 6.68 -16.37 -8.41
C LEU A 199 6.06 -15.53 -7.29
N LEU A 200 4.91 -14.92 -7.53
CA LEU A 200 4.15 -14.17 -6.52
C LEU A 200 3.77 -15.08 -5.35
N PHE A 201 3.18 -16.24 -5.64
CA PHE A 201 2.70 -17.19 -4.64
C PHE A 201 3.85 -17.69 -3.76
N PHE A 202 4.94 -18.18 -4.35
CA PHE A 202 6.07 -18.69 -3.59
C PHE A 202 6.82 -17.60 -2.81
N ALA A 203 6.92 -16.39 -3.35
CA ALA A 203 7.49 -15.26 -2.62
C ALA A 203 6.61 -14.85 -1.42
N ALA A 204 5.29 -14.81 -1.60
CA ALA A 204 4.35 -14.55 -0.52
C ALA A 204 4.41 -15.67 0.54
N LEU A 205 4.39 -16.93 0.11
CA LEU A 205 4.48 -18.07 1.01
C LEU A 205 5.80 -18.06 1.82
N ALA A 206 6.94 -17.79 1.17
CA ALA A 206 8.23 -17.70 1.85
C ALA A 206 8.25 -16.57 2.90
N MET A 207 7.73 -15.39 2.55
CA MET A 207 7.63 -14.26 3.48
C MET A 207 6.72 -14.60 4.68
N PHE A 208 5.58 -15.25 4.41
CA PHE A 208 4.63 -15.63 5.45
C PHE A 208 5.20 -16.70 6.38
N LEU A 209 5.78 -17.76 5.84
CA LEU A 209 6.44 -18.81 6.62
C LEU A 209 7.62 -18.24 7.42
N GLY A 210 8.40 -17.33 6.84
CA GLY A 210 9.45 -16.60 7.56
C GLY A 210 8.90 -15.86 8.79
N LYS A 211 7.80 -15.13 8.65
CA LYS A 211 7.14 -14.48 9.79
C LYS A 211 6.69 -15.48 10.86
N LEU A 212 6.13 -16.63 10.46
CA LEU A 212 5.68 -17.66 11.42
C LEU A 212 6.85 -18.28 12.19
N LEU A 213 7.98 -18.55 11.52
CA LEU A 213 9.17 -19.13 12.15
C LEU A 213 9.77 -18.22 13.24
N PHE A 214 9.64 -16.91 13.08
CA PHE A 214 10.17 -15.92 14.03
C PHE A 214 9.09 -15.30 14.94
N SER A 215 7.95 -15.97 15.08
CA SER A 215 6.86 -15.53 15.94
C SER A 215 6.63 -16.50 17.08
N ASP A 216 6.64 -15.97 18.31
CA ASP A 216 6.36 -16.75 19.52
C ASP A 216 4.84 -17.02 19.72
N HIS A 217 3.99 -16.38 18.92
CA HIS A 217 2.52 -16.41 19.05
C HIS A 217 1.83 -16.77 17.74
N ILE A 218 2.20 -17.91 17.16
CA ILE A 218 1.68 -18.40 15.87
C ILE A 218 0.15 -18.49 15.85
N PHE A 219 -0.50 -18.75 16.98
CA PHE A 219 -1.97 -18.85 17.08
C PHE A 219 -2.69 -17.51 17.28
N SER A 220 -1.95 -16.39 17.33
CA SER A 220 -2.57 -15.08 17.43
C SER A 220 -3.34 -14.74 16.16
N ILE A 221 -4.66 -14.58 16.27
CA ILE A 221 -5.56 -14.16 15.18
C ILE A 221 -5.02 -12.91 14.48
N SER A 222 -4.35 -12.05 15.22
CA SER A 222 -3.86 -10.78 14.68
C SER A 222 -2.69 -10.92 13.70
N ILE A 223 -1.85 -11.95 13.85
CA ILE A 223 -0.80 -12.28 12.88
C ILE A 223 -1.45 -12.80 11.60
N TRP A 224 -2.45 -13.67 11.73
CA TRP A 224 -3.21 -14.21 10.61
C TRP A 224 -4.01 -13.14 9.85
N ALA A 225 -4.36 -12.02 10.50
CA ALA A 225 -5.01 -10.89 9.84
C ALA A 225 -4.03 -10.05 8.99
N VAL A 226 -2.82 -9.77 9.49
CA VAL A 226 -1.90 -8.78 8.88
C VAL A 226 -0.81 -9.43 8.03
N ALA A 227 -0.17 -10.49 8.53
CA ALA A 227 1.00 -11.10 7.90
C ALA A 227 0.71 -11.63 6.48
N PRO A 228 -0.43 -12.27 6.17
CA PRO A 228 -0.74 -12.69 4.81
C PRO A 228 -0.83 -11.51 3.84
N ILE A 229 -1.36 -10.36 4.29
CA ILE A 229 -1.50 -9.17 3.46
C ILE A 229 -0.11 -8.64 3.06
N THR A 230 0.78 -8.41 4.03
CA THR A 230 2.16 -7.98 3.74
C THR A 230 2.87 -8.98 2.84
N SER A 231 2.68 -10.27 3.07
CA SER A 231 3.31 -11.34 2.29
C SER A 231 2.86 -11.32 0.83
N VAL A 232 1.56 -11.13 0.57
CA VAL A 232 1.03 -10.98 -0.80
C VAL A 232 1.55 -9.69 -1.44
N LEU A 233 1.59 -8.57 -0.72
CA LEU A 233 2.16 -7.31 -1.22
C LEU A 233 3.63 -7.47 -1.61
N PHE A 234 4.42 -8.19 -0.80
CA PHE A 234 5.81 -8.52 -1.11
C PHE A 234 5.90 -9.41 -2.36
N GLY A 235 5.05 -10.43 -2.47
CA GLY A 235 4.99 -11.29 -3.66
C GLY A 235 4.65 -10.52 -4.94
N VAL A 236 3.69 -9.59 -4.87
CA VAL A 236 3.34 -8.68 -5.99
C VAL A 236 4.53 -7.81 -6.36
N TYR A 237 5.18 -7.18 -5.38
CA TYR A 237 6.35 -6.34 -5.59
C TYR A 237 7.48 -7.13 -6.27
N LEU A 238 7.84 -8.28 -5.72
CA LEU A 238 8.92 -9.13 -6.24
C LEU A 238 8.63 -9.60 -7.66
N ALA A 239 7.41 -10.08 -7.92
CA ALA A 239 6.99 -10.54 -9.24
C ALA A 239 7.00 -9.39 -10.27
N ALA A 240 6.43 -8.23 -9.91
CA ALA A 240 6.42 -7.04 -10.75
C ALA A 240 7.84 -6.54 -11.06
N MET A 241 8.72 -6.57 -10.06
CA MET A 241 10.10 -6.12 -10.16
C MET A 241 10.91 -7.01 -11.09
N LEU A 242 10.85 -8.34 -10.91
CA LEU A 242 11.56 -9.28 -11.78
C LEU A 242 11.01 -9.29 -13.21
N HIS A 243 9.69 -9.12 -13.38
CA HIS A 243 9.09 -8.95 -14.70
C HIS A 243 9.62 -7.69 -15.42
N SER A 244 9.59 -6.56 -14.73
CA SER A 244 10.06 -5.27 -15.27
C SER A 244 11.57 -5.30 -15.56
N ALA A 245 12.36 -5.88 -14.66
CA ALA A 245 13.80 -6.03 -14.80
C ALA A 245 14.17 -6.94 -15.99
N LYS A 246 13.41 -8.01 -16.23
CA LYS A 246 13.59 -8.89 -17.39
C LYS A 246 13.38 -8.13 -18.69
N LYS A 247 12.33 -7.31 -18.76
CA LYS A 247 12.05 -6.47 -19.93
C LYS A 247 13.14 -5.41 -20.18
N ALA A 248 13.75 -4.89 -19.11
CA ALA A 248 14.81 -3.88 -19.18
C ALA A 248 16.25 -4.46 -19.27
N HIS A 249 16.41 -5.80 -19.33
CA HIS A 249 17.71 -6.48 -19.24
C HIS A 249 18.52 -6.13 -17.97
N GLN A 250 17.84 -5.87 -16.85
CA GLN A 250 18.43 -5.50 -15.55
C GLN A 250 18.22 -6.58 -14.46
N THR A 251 18.00 -7.84 -14.84
CA THR A 251 17.65 -8.92 -13.90
C THR A 251 18.66 -9.11 -12.77
N LYS A 252 19.96 -9.07 -13.07
CA LYS A 252 21.03 -9.19 -12.06
C LYS A 252 20.90 -8.12 -10.97
N ARG A 253 20.65 -6.86 -11.36
CA ARG A 253 20.48 -5.75 -10.41
C ARG A 253 19.21 -5.93 -9.57
N ALA A 254 18.12 -6.38 -10.19
CA ALA A 254 16.88 -6.61 -9.47
C ALA A 254 17.03 -7.72 -8.40
N VAL A 255 17.69 -8.82 -8.75
CA VAL A 255 17.99 -9.91 -7.80
C VAL A 255 18.88 -9.40 -6.66
N LEU A 256 19.90 -8.59 -6.94
CA LEU A 256 20.77 -8.01 -5.91
C LEU A 256 19.98 -7.12 -4.94
N ILE A 257 19.10 -6.25 -5.44
CA ILE A 257 18.29 -5.36 -4.60
C ILE A 257 17.31 -6.17 -3.74
N LEU A 258 16.67 -7.20 -4.31
CA LEU A 258 15.79 -8.09 -3.55
C LEU A 258 16.55 -8.86 -2.47
N PHE A 259 17.76 -9.33 -2.77
CA PHE A 259 18.63 -9.97 -1.79
C PHE A 259 18.99 -9.01 -0.65
N VAL A 260 19.41 -7.79 -0.96
CA VAL A 260 19.71 -6.75 0.05
C VAL A 260 18.49 -6.43 0.90
N LEU A 261 17.30 -6.31 0.29
CA LEU A 261 16.05 -6.06 1.01
C LEU A 261 15.73 -7.18 2.00
N VAL A 262 15.75 -8.44 1.56
CA VAL A 262 15.46 -9.60 2.40
C VAL A 262 16.52 -9.76 3.48
N LEU A 263 17.79 -9.63 3.14
CA LEU A 263 18.90 -9.70 4.11
C LEU A 263 18.74 -8.63 5.19
N PHE A 264 18.41 -7.39 4.83
CA PHE A 264 18.19 -6.31 5.78
C PHE A 264 17.03 -6.61 6.75
N ILE A 265 15.90 -7.12 6.24
CA ILE A 265 14.75 -7.54 7.06
C ILE A 265 15.16 -8.66 8.03
N VAL A 266 15.85 -9.69 7.54
CA VAL A 266 16.29 -10.83 8.36
C VAL A 266 17.28 -10.40 9.44
N VAL A 267 18.29 -9.58 9.09
CA VAL A 267 19.28 -9.06 10.04
C VAL A 267 18.61 -8.26 11.14
N TYR A 268 17.70 -7.34 10.78
CA TYR A 268 16.94 -6.57 11.77
C TYR A 268 16.12 -7.49 12.68
N LYS A 269 15.44 -8.48 12.11
CA LYS A 269 14.61 -9.40 12.88
C LYS A 269 15.46 -10.24 13.85
N LEU A 270 16.59 -10.80 13.42
CA LEU A 270 17.50 -11.54 14.28
C LEU A 270 18.04 -10.68 15.42
N TRP A 271 18.45 -9.45 15.11
CA TRP A 271 18.90 -8.49 16.12
C TRP A 271 17.80 -8.16 17.15
N SER A 272 16.56 -7.98 16.69
CA SER A 272 15.41 -7.65 17.55
C SER A 272 14.99 -8.78 18.50
N LEU A 273 15.42 -10.03 18.27
CA LEU A 273 15.14 -11.15 19.19
C LEU A 273 15.96 -11.05 20.48
N HIS A 274 17.06 -10.30 20.47
CA HIS A 274 18.00 -10.20 21.59
C HIS A 274 18.14 -8.77 22.12
N SER A 275 17.31 -7.84 21.63
CA SER A 275 17.42 -6.42 21.96
C SER A 275 16.06 -5.88 22.38
N GLU A 276 16.05 -4.96 23.35
CA GLU A 276 14.83 -4.23 23.71
C GLU A 276 14.37 -3.32 22.56
N PHE A 277 13.06 -3.09 22.50
CA PHE A 277 12.50 -2.22 21.49
C PHE A 277 12.95 -0.76 21.70
N SER A 278 13.43 -0.13 20.63
CA SER A 278 13.79 1.29 20.60
C SER A 278 13.13 2.00 19.43
N ILE A 279 12.43 3.10 19.72
CA ILE A 279 11.78 3.95 18.72
C ILE A 279 12.81 4.49 17.72
N ALA A 280 14.00 4.88 18.19
CA ALA A 280 15.04 5.42 17.32
C ALA A 280 15.50 4.38 16.29
N ILE A 281 15.75 3.14 16.74
CA ILE A 281 16.17 2.05 15.86
C ILE A 281 15.03 1.65 14.92
N TRP A 282 13.79 1.67 15.39
CA TRP A 282 12.61 1.43 14.55
C TRP A 282 12.44 2.46 13.44
N VAL A 283 12.67 3.75 13.74
CA VAL A 283 12.68 4.82 12.73
C VAL A 283 13.79 4.60 11.70
N VAL A 284 15.01 4.27 12.15
CA VAL A 284 16.13 3.98 11.25
C VAL A 284 15.81 2.79 10.35
N TYR A 285 15.27 1.72 10.91
CA TYR A 285 14.88 0.53 10.15
C TYR A 285 13.85 0.87 9.04
N ASN A 286 12.78 1.59 9.38
CA ASN A 286 11.77 2.01 8.41
C ASN A 286 12.33 2.99 7.37
N GLY A 287 13.20 3.91 7.77
CA GLY A 287 13.89 4.83 6.86
C GLY A 287 14.76 4.10 5.84
N VAL A 288 15.56 3.12 6.28
CA VAL A 288 16.39 2.31 5.38
C VAL A 288 15.54 1.45 4.45
N LEU A 289 14.44 0.84 4.93
CA LEU A 289 13.48 0.14 4.07
C LEU A 289 12.92 1.07 2.97
N ALA A 290 12.50 2.28 3.35
CA ALA A 290 11.98 3.27 2.41
C ALA A 290 13.04 3.66 1.36
N ILE A 291 14.31 3.78 1.74
CA ILE A 291 15.42 4.05 0.82
C ILE A 291 15.63 2.88 -0.14
N ILE A 292 15.73 1.65 0.35
CA ILE A 292 15.93 0.45 -0.51
C ILE A 292 14.78 0.35 -1.54
N LEU A 293 13.54 0.51 -1.08
CA LEU A 293 12.36 0.48 -1.95
C LEU A 293 12.37 1.62 -2.98
N SER A 294 12.72 2.85 -2.56
CA SER A 294 12.82 3.98 -3.47
C SER A 294 13.89 3.75 -4.54
N VAL A 295 15.08 3.30 -4.14
CA VAL A 295 16.20 2.98 -5.05
C VAL A 295 15.79 1.90 -6.05
N SER A 296 15.07 0.87 -5.60
CA SER A 296 14.57 -0.19 -6.47
C SER A 296 13.72 0.34 -7.63
N ALA A 297 12.91 1.37 -7.37
CA ALA A 297 12.01 1.97 -8.36
C ALA A 297 12.74 2.72 -9.49
N PHE A 298 13.99 3.14 -9.26
CA PHE A 298 14.82 3.81 -10.28
C PHE A 298 15.78 2.85 -10.99
N LEU A 299 16.32 1.84 -10.30
CA LEU A 299 17.35 0.97 -10.87
C LEU A 299 16.79 -0.15 -11.76
N VAL A 300 15.54 -0.55 -11.55
CA VAL A 300 14.89 -1.65 -12.30
C VAL A 300 14.42 -1.21 -13.68
N ARG A 301 14.21 0.10 -13.89
CA ARG A 301 13.71 0.65 -15.15
C ARG A 301 14.66 1.76 -15.60
N LYS A 302 15.37 1.55 -16.71
CA LYS A 302 16.02 2.65 -17.44
C LYS A 302 14.90 3.65 -17.76
N ASN A 303 15.13 4.95 -17.58
CA ASN A 303 14.14 5.98 -17.94
C ASN A 303 13.72 5.75 -19.40
N ASP A 304 12.60 5.06 -19.62
CA ASP A 304 11.86 5.19 -20.86
C ASP A 304 11.34 6.63 -20.79
N SER A 305 12.02 7.51 -21.51
CA SER A 305 11.48 8.84 -21.81
C SER A 305 10.02 8.67 -22.28
N PRO A 306 9.11 9.57 -21.89
CA PRO A 306 7.69 9.44 -22.21
C PRO A 306 7.36 9.59 -23.71
N PHE A 307 8.35 9.54 -24.59
CA PHE A 307 8.22 9.67 -26.03
C PHE A 307 8.79 8.44 -26.73
N LYS A 308 7.94 7.45 -26.98
CA LYS A 308 8.00 6.53 -28.14
C LYS A 308 6.73 5.68 -28.17
N LEU A 309 5.62 6.36 -28.40
CA LEU A 309 4.51 5.83 -29.17
C LEU A 309 4.48 6.71 -30.44
N MET A 310 5.17 6.24 -31.47
CA MET A 310 4.76 6.50 -32.86
C MET A 310 3.65 5.51 -33.16
#